data_AF-A0A8X7ZEA5-F1
#
_entry.id   AF-A0A8X7ZEA5-F1
#
_cell.length_a   1.000
_cell.length_b   1.000
_cell.length_c   1.000
_cell.angle_alpha   90.00
_cell.angle_beta   90.00
_cell.angle_gamma   90.00
#
_symmetry.space_group_name_H-M   'P 1'
#
loop_
_entity.id
_entity.type
_entity.pdbx_description
1 polymer ?
#
loop_
_entity_poly.entity_id
_entity_poly.type
_entity_poly.pdbx_seq_one_letter_code
_entity_poly.pdbx_strand_id
1 'polypeptide(L)'
;MIKPQRLQVALKHLISTTINCVMTAGEVSINIHDHGAALDEKKKRVQCNYCGKVLSGFSRLKYHVGGIRGDVVPCEKVAENVRESFRSMLLETKRASRDNKGSESVSPRSPLEEILLP
;
A
#
# COMPACT_ATOMS: atom_id res chain seq x y z
N MET A 1 36.05 4.92 -45.82
CA MET A 1 34.61 4.62 -45.93
C MET A 1 34.11 4.12 -44.58
N ILE A 2 33.55 5.00 -43.74
CA ILE A 2 33.18 4.70 -42.34
C ILE A 2 31.65 4.53 -42.30
N LYS A 3 31.17 3.36 -41.87
CA LYS A 3 29.74 2.98 -41.88
C LYS A 3 28.94 3.83 -40.88
N PRO A 4 27.88 4.56 -41.28
CA PRO A 4 27.13 5.48 -40.41
C PRO A 4 25.99 4.77 -39.65
N GLN A 5 26.26 3.61 -39.04
CA GLN A 5 25.20 2.80 -38.39
C GLN A 5 25.42 2.46 -36.91
N ARG A 6 26.53 2.87 -36.29
CA ARG A 6 26.74 2.68 -34.84
C ARG A 6 26.26 3.83 -33.96
N LEU A 7 26.08 5.03 -34.52
CA LEU A 7 25.59 6.19 -33.77
C LEU A 7 24.08 6.10 -33.47
N GLN A 8 23.32 5.40 -34.32
CA GLN A 8 21.87 5.22 -34.19
C GLN A 8 21.47 4.25 -33.06
N VAL A 9 22.35 3.32 -32.67
CA VAL A 9 22.03 2.30 -31.63
C VAL A 9 22.23 2.86 -30.22
N ALA A 10 23.25 3.72 -30.02
CA ALA A 10 23.50 4.37 -28.74
C ALA A 10 22.41 5.38 -28.36
N LEU A 11 21.88 6.12 -29.34
CA LEU A 11 20.81 7.08 -29.10
C LEU A 11 19.48 6.39 -28.73
N LYS A 12 19.15 5.25 -29.34
CA LYS A 12 17.98 4.43 -28.98
C LYS A 12 18.04 3.86 -27.56
N HIS A 13 19.23 3.47 -27.09
CA HIS A 13 19.42 2.98 -25.72
C HIS A 13 19.23 4.09 -24.67
N LEU A 14 19.70 5.30 -24.94
CA LEU A 14 19.54 6.43 -24.02
C LEU A 14 18.07 6.88 -23.88
N ILE A 15 17.30 6.80 -24.96
CA ILE A 15 15.84 7.08 -24.95
C ILE A 15 15.09 5.97 -24.18
N SER A 16 15.51 4.70 -24.29
CA SER A 16 14.86 3.58 -23.57
C SER A 16 15.14 3.60 -22.06
N THR A 17 16.32 4.02 -21.62
CA THR A 17 16.69 4.06 -20.19
C THR A 17 16.04 5.22 -19.44
N THR A 18 15.72 6.33 -20.12
CA THR A 18 15.11 7.52 -19.48
C THR A 18 13.61 7.39 -19.27
N ILE A 19 12.90 6.59 -20.08
CA ILE A 19 11.44 6.40 -19.95
C ILE A 19 11.08 5.56 -18.71
N ASN A 20 11.99 4.72 -18.20
CA ASN A 20 11.73 3.90 -17.00
C ASN A 20 11.89 4.65 -15.66
N CYS A 21 12.40 5.89 -15.66
CA CYS A 21 12.58 6.69 -14.43
C CYS A 21 11.38 7.60 -14.14
N VAL A 22 10.20 7.29 -14.68
CA VAL A 22 8.95 7.94 -14.29
C VAL A 22 8.48 7.35 -12.95
N MET A 23 9.23 7.65 -11.89
CA MET A 23 8.71 7.55 -10.53
C MET A 23 7.70 8.68 -10.40
N THR A 24 6.45 8.40 -10.77
CA THR A 24 5.34 9.32 -10.50
C THR A 24 5.20 9.41 -8.99
N ALA A 25 5.88 10.38 -8.38
CA ALA A 25 5.52 10.94 -7.08
C ALA A 25 4.23 11.76 -7.23
N GLY A 26 3.22 11.17 -7.88
CA GLY A 26 1.86 11.65 -7.81
C GLY A 26 1.32 11.12 -6.49
N GLU A 27 0.99 12.02 -5.57
CA GLU A 27 0.10 11.71 -4.45
C GLU A 27 -1.21 11.18 -5.05
N VAL A 28 -1.30 9.86 -5.19
CA VAL A 28 -2.55 9.20 -5.50
C VAL A 28 -3.38 9.24 -4.23
N SER A 29 -4.41 10.07 -4.20
CA SER A 29 -5.42 10.06 -3.14
C SER A 29 -6.16 8.72 -3.14
N ILE A 30 -5.64 7.73 -2.42
CA ILE A 30 -6.20 6.38 -2.43
C ILE A 30 -7.50 6.35 -1.61
N ASN A 31 -8.59 5.99 -2.28
CA ASN A 31 -9.93 5.94 -1.69
C ASN A 31 -10.23 4.56 -1.11
N ILE A 32 -10.46 4.48 0.20
CA ILE A 32 -10.76 3.20 0.88
C ILE A 32 -12.02 2.47 0.33
N HIS A 33 -12.94 3.21 -0.27
CA HIS A 33 -14.17 2.66 -0.86
C HIS A 33 -13.93 1.79 -2.10
N ASP A 34 -12.79 1.96 -2.79
CA ASP A 34 -12.39 1.09 -3.91
C ASP A 34 -11.93 -0.30 -3.41
N HIS A 35 -11.49 -0.36 -2.15
CA HIS A 35 -10.88 -1.54 -1.55
C HIS A 35 -11.84 -2.35 -0.67
N GLY A 36 -13.08 -1.92 -0.54
CA GLY A 36 -14.11 -2.69 0.15
C GLY A 36 -15.53 -2.17 -0.02
N ALA A 37 -16.48 -3.10 0.00
CA ALA A 37 -17.89 -2.84 -0.19
C ALA A 37 -18.64 -2.83 1.14
N ALA A 38 -19.53 -1.87 1.35
CA ALA A 38 -20.46 -1.90 2.47
C ALA A 38 -21.53 -2.98 2.25
N LEU A 39 -21.75 -3.83 3.25
CA LEU A 39 -22.76 -4.89 3.19
C LEU A 39 -24.12 -4.47 3.76
N ASP A 40 -24.15 -3.42 4.58
CA ASP A 40 -25.38 -2.86 5.14
C ASP A 40 -25.49 -1.38 4.77
N GLU A 41 -26.72 -0.87 4.69
CA GLU A 41 -27.01 0.56 4.50
C GLU A 41 -26.38 1.44 5.59
N LYS A 42 -26.23 0.88 6.80
CA LYS A 42 -25.59 1.55 7.95
C LYS A 42 -24.06 1.55 7.89
N LYS A 43 -23.45 0.95 6.85
CA LYS A 43 -21.97 0.80 6.67
C LYS A 43 -21.25 0.20 7.89
N LYS A 44 -21.97 -0.55 8.72
CA LYS A 44 -21.44 -1.18 9.93
C LYS A 44 -20.62 -2.42 9.59
N ARG A 45 -20.98 -3.13 8.53
CA ARG A 45 -20.20 -4.24 8.00
C ARG A 45 -19.67 -3.88 6.63
N VAL A 46 -18.39 -4.13 6.43
CA VAL A 46 -17.67 -3.83 5.20
C VAL A 46 -16.87 -5.07 4.81
N GLN A 47 -17.02 -5.53 3.58
CA GLN A 47 -16.25 -6.62 3.02
C GLN A 47 -14.99 -6.10 2.35
N CYS A 48 -13.85 -6.74 2.63
CA CYS A 48 -12.60 -6.48 1.93
C CYS A 48 -12.63 -7.10 0.53
N ASN A 49 -12.32 -6.31 -0.50
CA ASN A 49 -12.33 -6.78 -1.89
C ASN A 49 -11.18 -7.74 -2.23
N TYR A 50 -10.13 -7.78 -1.40
CA TYR A 50 -8.95 -8.63 -1.63
C TYR A 50 -9.10 -10.03 -1.05
N CYS A 51 -9.52 -10.11 0.21
CA CYS A 51 -9.60 -11.38 0.95
C CYS A 51 -11.02 -11.84 1.25
N GLY A 52 -12.04 -11.02 0.98
CA GLY A 52 -13.43 -11.34 1.25
C GLY A 52 -13.82 -11.27 2.73
N LYS A 53 -12.90 -10.96 3.65
CA LYS A 53 -13.19 -10.85 5.09
C LYS A 53 -14.12 -9.68 5.37
N VAL A 54 -15.11 -9.91 6.23
CA VAL A 54 -16.05 -8.89 6.70
C VAL A 54 -15.52 -8.24 7.97
N LEU A 55 -15.48 -6.91 7.98
CA LEU A 55 -14.96 -6.08 9.05
C LEU A 55 -16.07 -5.14 9.56
N SER A 56 -15.95 -4.71 10.81
CA SER A 56 -16.91 -3.80 11.44
C SER A 56 -16.64 -2.32 11.08
N GLY A 57 -16.68 -2.00 9.78
CA GLY A 57 -16.57 -0.63 9.23
C GLY A 57 -15.29 -0.34 8.43
N PHE A 58 -15.31 0.78 7.70
CA PHE A 58 -14.21 1.21 6.82
C PHE A 58 -12.91 1.55 7.58
N SER A 59 -12.99 2.03 8.82
CA SER A 59 -11.79 2.29 9.62
C SER A 59 -10.96 1.01 9.80
N ARG A 60 -11.61 -0.09 10.18
CA ARG A 60 -10.95 -1.40 10.31
C ARG A 60 -10.43 -1.91 8.97
N LEU A 61 -11.13 -1.62 7.88
CA LEU A 61 -10.64 -1.91 6.54
C LEU A 61 -9.34 -1.15 6.22
N LYS A 62 -9.19 0.13 6.61
CA LYS A 62 -7.93 0.86 6.44
C LYS A 62 -6.77 0.15 7.17
N TYR A 63 -6.96 -0.27 8.41
CA TYR A 63 -5.93 -1.00 9.17
C TYR A 63 -5.63 -2.38 8.57
N HIS A 64 -6.67 -3.09 8.12
CA HIS A 64 -6.55 -4.38 7.43
C HIS A 64 -5.71 -4.26 6.14
N VAL A 65 -6.05 -3.32 5.25
CA VAL A 65 -5.36 -3.10 3.97
C VAL A 65 -3.97 -2.52 4.18
N GLY A 66 -3.83 -1.55 5.09
CA GLY A 66 -2.56 -0.88 5.42
C GLY A 66 -1.58 -1.74 6.23
N GLY A 67 -1.96 -2.97 6.61
CA GLY A 67 -1.07 -3.91 7.27
C GLY A 67 -0.59 -3.47 8.66
N ILE A 68 -1.26 -2.50 9.29
CA ILE A 68 -0.93 -2.05 10.65
C ILE A 68 -1.47 -3.07 11.63
N ARG A 69 -0.56 -3.76 12.34
CA ARG A 69 -0.91 -4.72 13.39
C ARG A 69 -1.44 -3.98 14.63
N GLY A 70 -2.44 -4.58 15.27
CA GLY A 70 -3.18 -4.03 16.40
C GLY A 70 -4.45 -4.86 16.59
N ASP A 71 -5.62 -4.21 16.58
CA ASP A 71 -6.91 -4.88 16.76
C ASP A 71 -7.44 -5.62 15.52
N VAL A 72 -6.78 -5.49 14.37
CA VAL A 72 -7.26 -6.04 13.09
C VAL A 72 -6.15 -6.84 12.44
N VAL A 73 -6.47 -8.08 12.04
CA VAL A 73 -5.56 -8.94 11.28
C VAL A 73 -5.28 -8.29 9.92
N PRO A 74 -4.02 -8.15 9.48
CA PRO A 74 -3.68 -7.53 8.20
C PRO A 74 -4.13 -8.38 7.00
N CYS A 75 -4.27 -7.74 5.84
CA CYS A 75 -4.59 -8.43 4.60
C CYS A 75 -3.34 -8.93 3.89
N GLU A 76 -3.27 -10.24 3.67
CA GLU A 76 -2.14 -10.87 2.96
C GLU A 76 -2.26 -10.78 1.44
N LYS A 77 -3.49 -10.63 0.93
CA LYS A 77 -3.80 -10.58 -0.52
C LYS A 77 -3.69 -9.19 -1.14
N VAL A 78 -3.37 -8.17 -0.36
CA VAL A 78 -3.16 -6.79 -0.83
C VAL A 78 -1.75 -6.65 -1.39
N ALA A 79 -1.63 -6.04 -2.57
CA ALA A 79 -0.36 -5.72 -3.19
C ALA A 79 0.45 -4.69 -2.36
N GLU A 80 1.77 -4.79 -2.39
CA GLU A 80 2.66 -4.00 -1.53
C GLU A 80 2.49 -2.49 -1.73
N ASN A 81 2.35 -2.04 -2.98
CA ASN A 81 2.12 -0.63 -3.30
C ASN A 81 0.86 -0.07 -2.60
N VAL A 82 -0.26 -0.80 -2.64
CA VAL A 82 -1.50 -0.39 -1.99
C VAL A 82 -1.33 -0.40 -0.47
N ARG A 83 -0.71 -1.46 0.08
CA ARG A 83 -0.45 -1.59 1.51
C ARG A 83 0.38 -0.41 2.03
N GLU A 84 1.48 -0.07 1.35
CA GLU A 84 2.36 1.04 1.74
C GLU A 84 1.65 2.38 1.71
N SER A 85 0.87 2.65 0.66
CA SER A 85 0.13 3.91 0.58
C SER A 85 -0.89 4.08 1.72
N PHE A 86 -1.65 3.03 2.06
CA PHE A 86 -2.54 3.07 3.22
C PHE A 86 -1.77 3.18 4.53
N ARG A 87 -0.62 2.51 4.65
CA ARG A 87 0.25 2.55 5.83
C ARG A 87 0.76 3.97 6.07
N SER A 88 1.28 4.63 5.04
CA SER A 88 1.80 6.00 5.12
C SER A 88 0.71 6.97 5.57
N MET A 89 -0.47 6.93 4.93
CA MET A 89 -1.61 7.77 5.29
C MET A 89 -2.02 7.61 6.77
N LEU A 90 -2.04 6.38 7.29
CA LEU A 90 -2.38 6.10 8.70
C LEU A 90 -1.31 6.61 9.66
N LEU A 91 -0.03 6.50 9.30
CA LEU A 91 1.08 6.97 10.13
C LEU A 91 1.17 8.50 10.17
N GLU A 92 0.88 9.18 9.05
CA GLU A 92 0.84 10.65 8.98
C GLU A 92 -0.27 11.22 9.86
N THR A 93 -1.46 10.60 9.82
CA THR A 93 -2.58 10.98 10.70
C THR A 93 -2.19 10.89 12.18
N LYS A 94 -1.40 9.87 12.56
CA LYS A 94 -0.89 9.70 13.95
C LYS A 94 0.13 10.78 14.33
N ARG A 95 0.90 11.33 13.39
CA ARG A 95 1.87 12.40 13.64
C ARG A 95 1.17 13.74 13.85
N ALA A 96 0.16 14.07 13.04
CA ALA A 96 -0.66 15.27 13.25
C ALA A 96 -1.41 15.27 14.61
N SER A 97 -1.65 14.08 15.17
CA SER A 97 -2.29 13.93 16.47
C SER A 97 -1.32 14.07 17.66
N ARG A 98 0.01 14.05 17.42
CA ARG A 98 1.05 14.02 18.47
C ARG A 98 1.49 15.39 18.97
N ASP A 99 1.00 16.48 18.38
CA ASP A 99 1.11 17.82 18.97
C ASP A 99 0.17 18.00 20.18
N ASN A 100 -0.59 16.96 20.55
CA ASN A 100 -1.33 16.91 21.81
C ASN A 100 -1.37 15.47 22.39
N LYS A 101 -0.39 15.16 23.26
CA LYS A 101 -0.27 13.98 24.16
C LYS A 101 0.34 12.68 23.57
N GLY A 102 1.31 12.14 24.31
CA GLY A 102 2.27 11.09 23.89
C GLY A 102 1.82 9.62 24.00
N SER A 103 2.79 8.77 23.58
CA SER A 103 2.86 7.28 23.50
C SER A 103 1.81 6.60 22.61
N GLU A 104 2.06 5.52 21.87
CA GLU A 104 3.14 4.55 21.90
C GLU A 104 3.36 4.03 20.46
N SER A 105 4.61 3.75 20.14
CA SER A 105 5.08 3.19 18.88
C SER A 105 5.11 1.67 19.00
N VAL A 106 4.19 0.96 18.36
CA VAL A 106 4.39 -0.46 18.07
C VAL A 106 4.86 -0.55 16.64
N SER A 107 6.16 -0.75 16.48
CA SER A 107 6.77 -1.25 15.26
C SER A 107 6.63 -2.77 15.26
N PRO A 108 5.97 -3.39 14.28
CA PRO A 108 6.14 -4.82 14.10
C PRO A 108 7.32 -5.05 13.17
N ARG A 109 8.37 -5.63 13.76
CA ARG A 109 9.49 -6.29 13.11
C ARG A 109 8.98 -7.25 12.02
N SER A 110 9.58 -7.23 10.84
CA SER A 110 9.78 -8.44 10.03
C SER A 110 11.12 -9.07 10.45
N PRO A 111 11.52 -10.27 10.00
CA PRO A 111 10.85 -11.28 9.17
C PRO A 111 10.95 -12.72 9.75
N LEU A 112 10.29 -13.68 9.08
CA LEU A 112 10.43 -15.14 9.18
C LEU A 112 9.63 -15.86 10.28
N GLU A 113 9.39 -17.15 10.01
CA GLU A 113 8.71 -18.17 10.83
C GLU A 113 7.18 -18.26 10.68
N GLU A 114 6.72 -18.95 9.62
CA GLU A 114 5.95 -20.16 9.90
C GLU A 114 6.35 -21.26 8.92
N ILE A 115 7.29 -22.03 9.43
CA ILE A 115 7.70 -23.35 9.01
C ILE A 115 6.50 -24.29 9.15
N LEU A 116 6.22 -25.01 8.07
CA LEU A 116 5.75 -26.40 8.04
C LEU A 116 4.59 -26.81 9.00
N LEU A 117 3.48 -27.15 8.33
CA LEU A 117 2.58 -28.28 8.61
C LEU A 117 1.47 -28.09 9.66
N PRO A 118 0.41 -28.93 9.64
CA PRO A 118 0.38 -30.37 9.32
C PRO A 118 0.12 -30.78 7.87
#